data_AF-A0A177MDU0-F1
#
_entry.id   AF-A0A177MDU0-F1
#
_cell.length_a   1.000
_cell.length_b   1.000
_cell.length_c   1.000
_cell.angle_alpha   90.00
_cell.angle_beta   90.00
_cell.angle_gamma   90.00
#
_symmetry.space_group_name_H-M   'P 1'
#
loop_
_entity.id
_entity.type
_entity.pdbx_description
1 polymer ?
#
loop_
_entity_poly.entity_id
_entity_poly.type
_entity_poly.pdbx_seq_one_letter_code
_entity_poly.pdbx_strand_id
1 'polypeptide(L)'
;MKIRHILMALLLSFGSMAAHAAGSPLNESFTNLLALSNNALEVGKTGDTKAFIESATVAWEAMKVQNEKGSSIRLQRANAKLKAAIKAAKAGNLQEGIAEVEQGIEEMKLAKVNGQ
;
A
#
# COMPACT_ATOMS: atom_id res chain seq x y z
N MET A 1 -37.09 -42.98 -33.33
CA MET A 1 -35.65 -42.69 -33.09
C MET A 1 -35.38 -41.24 -33.47
N LYS A 2 -34.50 -40.51 -32.75
CA LYS A 2 -33.94 -39.15 -33.06
C LYS A 2 -34.36 -37.94 -32.19
N ILE A 3 -34.79 -38.10 -30.94
CA ILE A 3 -34.83 -36.97 -29.95
C ILE A 3 -33.57 -36.96 -29.04
N ARG A 4 -32.76 -38.02 -29.09
CA ARG A 4 -31.58 -38.21 -28.22
C ARG A 4 -30.38 -37.30 -28.52
N HIS A 5 -30.40 -36.48 -29.57
CA HIS A 5 -29.21 -35.71 -29.97
C HIS A 5 -29.31 -34.21 -29.64
N ILE A 6 -30.48 -33.72 -29.24
CA ILE A 6 -30.65 -32.30 -28.90
C ILE A 6 -30.10 -32.02 -27.48
N LEU A 7 -30.21 -32.98 -26.56
CA LEU A 7 -29.72 -32.82 -25.19
C LEU A 7 -28.17 -32.78 -25.10
N MET A 8 -27.48 -33.43 -26.04
CA MET A 8 -26.01 -33.49 -26.07
C MET A 8 -25.38 -32.18 -26.56
N ALA A 9 -26.08 -31.42 -27.42
CA ALA A 9 -25.56 -30.17 -27.98
C ALA A 9 -25.65 -28.99 -27.00
N LEU A 10 -26.60 -29.02 -26.07
CA LEU A 10 -26.79 -27.95 -25.08
C LEU A 10 -25.69 -27.96 -24.00
N LEU A 11 -25.13 -29.13 -23.70
CA LEU A 11 -24.11 -29.32 -22.65
C LEU A 11 -22.72 -28.76 -23.01
N LEU A 12 -22.45 -28.43 -24.27
CA LEU A 12 -21.14 -27.98 -24.74
C LEU A 12 -20.98 -26.46 -24.84
N SER A 13 -22.01 -25.67 -24.51
CA SER A 13 -22.01 -24.21 -24.74
C SER A 13 -21.52 -23.35 -23.57
N PHE A 14 -21.16 -23.91 -22.43
CA PHE A 14 -20.73 -23.14 -21.25
C PHE A 14 -19.20 -23.02 -21.08
N GLY A 15 -18.42 -23.39 -22.10
CA GLY A 15 -16.97 -23.25 -22.11
C GLY A 15 -16.51 -21.87 -22.56
N SER A 16 -16.95 -20.79 -21.90
CA SER A 16 -16.38 -19.45 -22.11
C SER A 16 -16.74 -18.53 -20.95
N MET A 17 -16.08 -18.66 -19.81
CA MET A 17 -15.90 -17.52 -18.91
C MET A 17 -14.54 -17.56 -18.24
N ALA A 18 -13.81 -16.46 -18.49
CA ALA A 18 -12.63 -15.98 -17.79
C ALA A 18 -11.41 -16.90 -17.79
N ALA A 19 -10.68 -16.87 -18.91
CA ALA A 19 -9.23 -16.71 -18.81
C ALA A 19 -8.96 -15.45 -17.97
N HIS A 20 -8.93 -15.60 -16.64
CA HIS A 20 -8.29 -14.63 -15.78
C HIS A 20 -6.85 -14.61 -16.27
N ALA A 21 -6.40 -13.45 -16.75
CA ALA A 21 -5.00 -13.18 -16.95
C ALA A 21 -4.27 -13.72 -15.71
N ALA A 22 -3.48 -14.78 -15.91
CA ALA A 22 -2.57 -15.32 -14.91
C ALA A 22 -1.47 -14.27 -14.72
N GLY A 23 -1.83 -13.34 -13.87
CA GLY A 23 -1.25 -12.04 -13.67
C GLY A 23 -2.23 -11.32 -12.76
N SER A 24 -2.60 -11.98 -11.66
CA SER A 24 -3.23 -11.30 -10.53
C SER A 24 -2.43 -10.04 -10.33
N PRO A 25 -3.02 -8.83 -10.44
CA PRO A 25 -2.31 -7.66 -10.00
C PRO A 25 -1.89 -7.99 -8.58
N LEU A 26 -0.58 -8.02 -8.33
CA LEU A 26 -0.03 -8.01 -6.99
C LEU A 26 -0.75 -6.84 -6.32
N ASN A 27 -1.82 -7.13 -5.60
CA ASN A 27 -2.49 -6.16 -4.77
C ASN A 27 -1.49 -5.98 -3.64
N GLU A 28 -0.50 -5.13 -3.87
CA GLU A 28 0.51 -4.77 -2.89
C GLU A 28 -0.26 -4.17 -1.71
N SER A 29 -0.55 -5.04 -0.74
CA SER A 29 -1.25 -4.64 0.46
C SER A 29 -0.26 -3.88 1.31
N PHE A 30 -0.39 -2.56 1.33
CA PHE A 30 0.35 -1.70 2.23
C PHE A 30 -0.29 -1.62 3.62
N THR A 31 -1.24 -2.49 3.96
CA THR A 31 -2.00 -2.46 5.21
C THR A 31 -1.08 -2.40 6.44
N ASN A 32 -0.01 -3.18 6.48
CA ASN A 32 0.94 -3.13 7.60
C ASN A 32 1.71 -1.80 7.65
N LEU A 33 2.17 -1.29 6.52
CA LEU A 33 2.87 0.00 6.45
C LEU A 33 1.96 1.17 6.83
N LEU A 34 0.70 1.11 6.41
CA LEU A 34 -0.35 2.05 6.79
C LEU A 34 -0.59 1.99 8.29
N ALA A 35 -0.72 0.80 8.89
CA ALA A 35 -0.92 0.67 10.33
C ALA A 35 0.26 1.28 11.12
N LEU A 36 1.51 0.96 10.74
CA LEU A 36 2.69 1.53 11.39
C LEU A 36 2.78 3.05 11.22
N SER A 37 2.46 3.57 10.04
CA SER A 37 2.50 5.02 9.78
C SER A 37 1.38 5.77 10.53
N ASN A 38 0.19 5.18 10.63
CA ASN A 38 -0.89 5.76 11.44
C ASN A 38 -0.55 5.74 12.93
N ASN A 39 0.12 4.69 13.42
CA ASN A 39 0.61 4.67 14.80
C ASN A 39 1.60 5.81 15.05
N ALA A 40 2.52 6.08 14.12
CA ALA A 40 3.42 7.22 14.22
C ALA A 40 2.66 8.56 14.30
N LEU A 41 1.57 8.73 13.55
CA LEU A 41 0.70 9.92 13.68
C LEU A 41 0.03 10.03 15.04
N GLU A 42 -0.50 8.92 15.55
CA GLU A 42 -1.14 8.90 16.87
C GLU A 42 -0.15 9.30 17.97
N VAL A 43 1.08 8.80 17.90
CA VAL A 43 2.17 9.19 18.81
C VAL A 43 2.53 10.66 18.59
N GLY A 44 2.64 11.13 17.35
CA GLY A 44 2.95 12.55 17.06
C GLY A 44 1.91 13.51 17.66
N LYS A 45 0.63 13.12 17.67
CA LYS A 45 -0.46 13.91 18.26
C LYS A 45 -0.36 14.07 19.77
N THR A 46 0.39 13.21 20.48
CA THR A 46 0.63 13.37 21.92
C THR A 46 1.68 14.44 22.23
N GLY A 47 2.40 14.93 21.21
CA GLY A 47 3.50 15.88 21.37
C GLY A 47 4.83 15.23 21.76
N ASP A 48 4.90 13.90 21.90
CA ASP A 48 6.14 13.20 22.21
C ASP A 48 7.00 13.03 20.96
N THR A 49 7.90 14.00 20.74
CA THR A 49 8.82 13.99 19.59
C THR A 49 9.72 12.76 19.55
N LYS A 50 10.15 12.24 20.71
CA LYS A 50 11.06 11.08 20.75
C LYS A 50 10.31 9.81 20.34
N ALA A 51 9.15 9.57 20.95
CA ALA A 51 8.32 8.43 20.60
C ALA A 51 7.84 8.51 19.14
N PHE A 52 7.56 9.72 18.63
CA PHE A 52 7.24 9.93 17.22
C PHE A 52 8.38 9.50 16.31
N ILE A 53 9.61 9.93 16.60
CA ILE A 53 10.80 9.56 15.81
C ILE A 53 10.99 8.03 15.82
N GLU A 54 10.84 7.38 16.97
CA GLU A 54 10.96 5.93 17.11
C GLU A 54 9.91 5.21 16.27
N SER A 55 8.62 5.56 16.42
CA SER A 55 7.53 4.95 15.67
C SER A 55 7.63 5.19 14.16
N ALA A 56 7.97 6.42 13.74
CA ALA A 56 8.21 6.76 12.34
C ALA A 56 9.42 6.00 11.75
N THR A 57 10.46 5.76 12.54
CA THR A 57 11.62 4.95 12.12
C THR A 57 11.23 3.50 11.89
N VAL A 58 10.41 2.90 12.76
CA VAL A 58 9.88 1.54 12.57
C VAL A 58 9.09 1.43 11.26
N ALA A 59 8.20 2.40 11.00
CA ALA A 59 7.44 2.45 9.75
C ALA A 59 8.36 2.59 8.52
N TRP A 60 9.39 3.44 8.60
CA TRP A 60 10.36 3.64 7.54
C TRP A 60 11.20 2.39 7.25
N GLU A 61 11.65 1.67 8.27
CA GLU A 61 12.41 0.44 8.11
C GLU A 61 11.57 -0.68 7.49
N ALA A 62 10.33 -0.86 7.97
CA ALA A 62 9.39 -1.80 7.37
C ALA A 62 9.15 -1.48 5.87
N MET A 63 9.08 -0.19 5.54
CA MET A 63 8.90 0.27 4.17
C MET A 63 10.12 0.00 3.28
N LYS A 64 11.34 0.15 3.80
CA LYS A 64 12.56 -0.23 3.09
C LYS A 64 12.55 -1.72 2.73
N VAL A 65 12.22 -2.58 3.69
CA VAL A 65 12.13 -4.03 3.48
C VAL A 65 11.07 -4.37 2.43
N GLN A 66 9.94 -3.65 2.40
CA GLN A 66 8.93 -3.87 1.38
C GLN A 66 9.38 -3.39 -0.01
N ASN A 67 10.11 -2.27 -0.10
CA ASN A 67 10.70 -1.77 -1.36
C ASN A 67 11.72 -2.74 -1.97
N GLU A 68 12.44 -3.51 -1.13
CA GLU A 68 13.38 -4.53 -1.62
C GLU A 68 12.67 -5.72 -2.29
N LYS A 69 11.41 -5.97 -1.94
CA LYS A 69 10.60 -7.07 -2.49
C LYS A 69 9.89 -6.70 -3.80
N GLY A 70 9.84 -5.41 -4.14
CA GLY A 70 9.18 -4.90 -5.33
C GLY A 70 9.34 -3.38 -5.42
N SER A 71 9.73 -2.88 -6.58
CA SER A 71 9.90 -1.44 -6.79
C SER A 71 8.56 -0.80 -7.12
N SER A 72 7.94 -0.17 -6.12
CA SER A 72 6.71 0.59 -6.28
C SER A 72 7.03 2.08 -6.13
N ILE A 73 6.75 2.87 -7.18
CA ILE A 73 7.01 4.34 -7.14
C ILE A 73 6.29 4.99 -5.95
N ARG A 74 5.09 4.50 -5.60
CA ARG A 74 4.33 4.94 -4.44
C ARG A 74 5.07 4.69 -3.14
N LEU A 75 5.65 3.50 -2.98
CA LEU A 75 6.49 3.19 -1.82
C LEU A 75 7.78 4.00 -1.80
N GLN A 76 8.39 4.30 -2.95
CA GLN A 76 9.55 5.18 -3.00
C GLN A 76 9.23 6.60 -2.52
N ARG A 77 8.08 7.15 -2.94
CA ARG A 77 7.61 8.47 -2.49
C ARG A 77 7.24 8.47 -1.01
N ALA A 78 6.49 7.47 -0.55
CA ALA A 78 6.17 7.30 0.87
C ALA A 78 7.42 7.15 1.74
N ASN A 79 8.46 6.46 1.24
CA ASN A 79 9.73 6.27 1.94
C ASN A 79 10.48 7.61 2.11
N ALA A 80 10.53 8.41 1.04
CA ALA A 80 11.12 9.74 1.09
C ALA A 80 10.40 10.64 2.12
N LYS A 81 9.06 10.56 2.16
CA LYS A 81 8.21 11.27 3.12
C LYS A 81 8.45 10.86 4.58
N LEU A 82 8.50 9.56 4.88
CA LEU A 82 8.85 9.07 6.22
C LEU A 82 10.27 9.50 6.65
N LYS A 83 11.23 9.48 5.72
CA LYS A 83 12.59 9.97 6.00
C LYS A 83 12.61 11.47 6.30
N ALA A 84 11.85 12.27 5.54
CA ALA A 84 11.69 13.70 5.78
C ALA A 84 11.03 13.97 7.14
N ALA A 85 10.00 13.20 7.49
CA ALA A 85 9.32 13.29 8.78
C ALA A 85 10.28 13.10 9.96
N ILE A 86 11.08 12.04 9.93
CA ILE A 86 12.09 11.76 10.95
C ILE A 86 13.11 12.90 11.05
N LYS A 87 13.54 13.45 9.90
CA LYS A 87 14.49 14.56 9.88
C LYS A 87 13.90 15.84 10.48
N ALA A 88 12.67 16.19 10.13
CA ALA A 88 11.97 17.36 10.65
C ALA A 88 11.78 17.25 12.16
N ALA A 89 11.30 16.11 12.66
CA ALA A 89 11.13 15.88 14.09
C ALA A 89 12.47 15.91 14.85
N LYS A 90 13.55 15.35 14.29
CA LYS A 90 14.91 15.47 14.87
C LYS A 90 15.41 16.91 14.92
N ALA A 91 14.93 17.79 14.04
CA ALA A 91 15.23 19.22 14.06
C ALA A 91 14.33 20.01 15.05
N GLY A 92 13.43 19.35 15.78
CA GLY A 92 12.47 19.98 16.68
C GLY A 92 11.14 20.37 16.03
N ASN A 93 10.99 20.15 14.71
CA ASN A 93 9.78 20.48 13.97
C ASN A 93 8.81 19.28 13.95
N LEU A 94 8.20 18.97 15.09
CA LEU A 94 7.28 17.83 15.19
C LEU A 94 6.06 17.97 14.26
N GLN A 95 5.48 19.16 14.13
CA GLN A 95 4.30 19.36 13.26
C GLN A 95 4.62 19.13 11.78
N GLU A 96 5.79 19.59 11.31
CA GLU A 96 6.28 19.30 9.97
C GLU A 96 6.53 17.80 9.80
N GLY A 97 7.07 17.14 10.84
CA GLY A 97 7.21 15.69 10.88
C GLY A 97 5.89 14.94 10.68
N ILE A 98 4.85 15.34 11.42
CA ILE A 98 3.50 14.76 11.33
C ILE A 98 2.93 14.95 9.91
N ALA A 99 3.02 16.17 9.36
CA ALA A 99 2.53 16.48 8.01
C ALA A 99 3.21 15.62 6.94
N GLU A 100 4.53 15.39 7.05
CA GLU A 100 5.27 14.52 6.14
C GLU A 100 4.82 13.05 6.25
N VAL A 101 4.49 12.55 7.45
CA VAL A 101 3.92 11.19 7.60
C VAL A 101 2.53 11.10 6.97
N GLU A 102 1.68 12.12 7.14
CA GLU A 102 0.36 12.18 6.50
C GLU A 102 0.48 12.07 4.98
N GLN A 103 1.38 12.86 4.38
CA GLN A 103 1.66 12.80 2.94
C GLN A 103 2.18 11.40 2.52
N GLY A 104 3.05 10.77 3.32
CA GLY A 104 3.50 9.41 3.05
C GLY A 104 2.38 8.37 3.07
N ILE A 105 1.40 8.55 3.96
CA ILE A 105 0.18 7.72 4.02
C ILE A 105 -0.69 7.95 2.78
N GLU A 106 -0.83 9.19 2.31
CA GLU A 106 -1.56 9.48 1.08
C GLU A 106 -0.93 8.78 -0.12
N GLU A 107 0.40 8.83 -0.27
CA GLU A 107 1.11 8.11 -1.35
C GLU A 107 0.82 6.60 -1.36
N MET A 108 0.71 5.97 -0.18
CA MET A 108 0.34 4.56 -0.05
C MET A 108 -1.15 4.30 -0.32
N LYS A 109 -2.03 5.24 0.04
CA LYS A 109 -3.48 5.14 -0.13
C LYS A 109 -3.95 5.47 -1.54
N LEU A 110 -3.14 6.14 -2.36
CA LEU A 110 -3.42 6.36 -3.77
C LEU A 110 -3.58 4.99 -4.45
N ALA A 111 -4.83 4.50 -4.46
CA ALA A 111 -5.28 3.43 -5.34
C ALA A 111 -4.91 3.83 -6.76
N LYS A 112 -4.64 2.84 -7.61
CA LYS A 112 -4.20 2.96 -9.00
C LYS A 112 -5.16 3.86 -9.82
N VAL A 113 -5.09 5.18 -9.64
CA VAL A 113 -5.72 6.21 -10.45
C VAL A 113 -4.60 6.86 -11.22
N ASN A 114 -4.13 6.10 -12.20
CA ASN A 114 -3.63 6.61 -13.47
C ASN A 114 -3.53 5.37 -14.33
N GLY A 115 -4.61 5.15 -15.09
CA GLY A 115 -4.60 4.25 -16.21
C GLY A 115 -3.50 4.69 -17.17
N GLN A 116 -2.64 3.74 -17.50
CA GLN A 116 -2.10 3.53 -18.83
C GLN A 116 -2.14 2.02 -19.07
#